data_AF-A0A2W4QZM9-F1
#
_entry.id   AF-A0A2W4QZM9-F1
#
_cell.length_a   1.000
_cell.length_b   1.000
_cell.length_c   1.000
_cell.angle_alpha   90.00
_cell.angle_beta   90.00
_cell.angle_gamma   90.00
#
_symmetry.space_group_name_H-M   'P 1'
#
loop_
_entity.id
_entity.type
_entity.pdbx_description
1 polymer ?
#
loop_
_entity_poly.entity_id
_entity_poly.type
_entity_poly.pdbx_seq_one_letter_code
_entity_poly.pdbx_strand_id
1 'polypeptide(L)'
;MRHQRDALKTAINLGMVNAALNALVSIAEMFVERGDTERAANILALVLCYPMSQRTGKRARELFSDLEQTVCPRVIADARSRAELLTLDDLASEVLAETANE
;
A
#
# COMPACT_ATOMS: atom_id res chain seq x y z
N MET A 1 -8.05 -8.68 7.32
CA MET A 1 -6.95 -8.01 8.06
C MET A 1 -5.91 -9.01 8.55
N ARG A 2 -6.22 -9.95 9.45
CA ARG A 2 -5.22 -10.86 10.04
C ARG A 2 -4.42 -11.68 8.99
N HIS A 3 -5.10 -12.21 7.98
CA HIS A 3 -4.44 -12.97 6.90
C HIS A 3 -3.50 -12.12 6.04
N GLN A 4 -3.90 -10.90 5.66
CA GLN A 4 -3.08 -10.00 4.85
C GLN A 4 -1.86 -9.52 5.63
N ARG A 5 -2.03 -9.23 6.92
CA ARG A 5 -0.94 -8.83 7.83
C ARG A 5 0.09 -9.94 8.00
N ASP A 6 -0.37 -11.17 8.27
CA ASP A 6 0.54 -12.31 8.46
C ASP A 6 1.27 -12.66 7.15
N ALA A 7 0.60 -12.50 6.00
CA ALA A 7 1.22 -12.64 4.68
C ALA A 7 2.28 -11.57 4.43
N LEU A 8 2.00 -10.29 4.75
CA LEU A 8 2.96 -9.20 4.62
C LEU A 8 4.19 -9.45 5.51
N LYS A 9 3.98 -9.77 6.80
CA LYS A 9 5.04 -10.05 7.75
C LYS A 9 5.94 -11.21 7.27
N THR A 10 5.33 -12.27 6.78
CA THR A 10 6.07 -13.43 6.25
C THR A 10 6.86 -13.06 5.01
N ALA A 11 6.24 -12.33 4.07
CA ALA A 11 6.89 -11.94 2.82
C ALA A 11 8.11 -11.04 3.05
N ILE A 12 8.02 -10.06 3.96
CA ILE A 12 9.16 -9.18 4.31
C ILE A 12 10.28 -9.99 4.95
N ASN A 13 9.97 -10.83 5.94
CA ASN A 13 10.97 -11.66 6.62
C ASN A 13 11.71 -12.62 5.68
N LEU A 14 11.04 -13.07 4.60
CA LEU A 14 11.61 -13.97 3.60
C LEU A 14 12.20 -13.24 2.39
N GLY A 15 12.20 -11.90 2.36
CA GLY A 15 12.67 -11.10 1.22
C GLY A 15 11.83 -11.28 -0.06
N MET A 16 10.59 -11.75 0.08
CA MET A 16 9.69 -12.01 -1.04
C MET A 16 8.98 -10.74 -1.50
N VAL A 17 9.73 -9.84 -2.15
CA VAL A 17 9.28 -8.49 -2.55
C VAL A 17 7.94 -8.50 -3.28
N ASN A 18 7.75 -9.36 -4.29
CA ASN A 18 6.48 -9.44 -5.03
C ASN A 18 5.28 -9.84 -4.16
N ALA A 19 5.49 -10.72 -3.17
CA ALA A 19 4.44 -11.13 -2.25
C ALA A 19 4.10 -10.01 -1.27
N ALA A 20 5.11 -9.27 -0.79
CA ALA A 20 4.92 -8.10 0.06
C ALA A 20 4.13 -7.00 -0.67
N LEU A 21 4.50 -6.67 -1.92
CA LEU A 21 3.79 -5.70 -2.75
C LEU A 21 2.33 -6.12 -2.98
N ASN A 22 2.07 -7.40 -3.27
CA ASN A 22 0.71 -7.90 -3.43
C ASN A 22 -0.11 -7.82 -2.14
N ALA A 23 0.49 -8.12 -0.99
CA ALA A 23 -0.15 -7.99 0.32
C ALA A 23 -0.47 -6.52 0.64
N LEU A 24 0.47 -5.59 0.40
CA LEU A 24 0.27 -4.15 0.59
C LEU A 24 -0.85 -3.59 -0.30
N VAL A 25 -0.91 -3.96 -1.58
CA VAL A 25 -2.02 -3.56 -2.46
C VAL A 25 -3.37 -4.06 -1.93
N SER A 26 -3.40 -5.29 -1.39
CA SER A 26 -4.62 -5.85 -0.81
C SER A 26 -5.02 -5.14 0.49
N ILE A 27 -4.05 -4.69 1.29
CA ILE A 27 -4.30 -3.87 2.49
C ILE A 27 -4.79 -2.47 2.10
N ALA A 28 -4.20 -1.85 1.09
CA ALA A 28 -4.64 -0.55 0.59
C ALA A 28 -6.09 -0.58 0.12
N GLU A 29 -6.49 -1.60 -0.64
CA GLU A 29 -7.88 -1.80 -1.05
C GLU A 29 -8.82 -1.89 0.16
N MET A 30 -8.44 -2.62 1.21
CA MET A 30 -9.24 -2.68 2.45
C MET A 30 -9.37 -1.31 3.11
N PHE A 31 -8.33 -0.46 3.08
CA PHE A 31 -8.42 0.90 3.58
C PHE A 31 -9.36 1.76 2.73
N VAL A 32 -9.35 1.59 1.40
CA VAL A 32 -10.34 2.25 0.52
C VAL A 32 -11.77 1.85 0.91
N GLU A 33 -12.02 0.54 1.08
CA GLU A 33 -13.34 0.03 1.46
C GLU A 33 -13.85 0.57 2.81
N ARG A 34 -12.93 0.91 3.72
CA ARG A 34 -13.24 1.50 5.04
C ARG A 34 -13.36 3.01 5.04
N GLY A 35 -13.01 3.68 3.93
CA GLY A 35 -12.97 5.13 3.82
C GLY A 35 -11.66 5.77 4.25
N ASP A 36 -10.66 4.98 4.66
CA ASP A 36 -9.30 5.42 5.04
C ASP A 36 -8.44 5.72 3.80
N THR A 37 -8.96 6.58 2.93
CA THR A 37 -8.43 6.83 1.59
C THR A 37 -7.04 7.46 1.58
N GLU A 38 -6.68 8.25 2.61
CA GLU A 38 -5.33 8.79 2.79
C GLU A 38 -4.29 7.68 3.03
N ARG A 39 -4.65 6.67 3.85
CA ARG A 39 -3.77 5.53 4.12
C ARG A 39 -3.62 4.65 2.89
N ALA A 40 -4.71 4.40 2.18
CA ALA A 40 -4.67 3.70 0.91
C ALA A 40 -3.77 4.43 -0.11
N ALA A 41 -3.91 5.75 -0.25
CA ALA A 41 -3.10 6.56 -1.17
C ALA A 41 -1.60 6.48 -0.84
N ASN A 42 -1.23 6.58 0.44
CA ASN A 42 0.16 6.44 0.88
C ASN A 42 0.77 5.09 0.50
N ILE A 43 0.05 3.99 0.75
CA ILE A 43 0.53 2.66 0.41
C ILE A 43 0.67 2.51 -1.11
N LEU A 44 -0.36 2.90 -1.87
CA LEU A 44 -0.41 2.75 -3.32
C LEU A 44 0.64 3.60 -4.03
N ALA A 45 0.86 4.84 -3.59
CA ALA A 45 1.89 5.71 -4.15
C ALA A 45 3.27 5.05 -4.05
N LEU A 46 3.61 4.48 -2.90
CA LEU A 46 4.90 3.83 -2.70
C LEU A 46 5.01 2.52 -3.47
N VAL A 47 4.02 1.63 -3.41
CA VAL A 47 4.14 0.33 -4.09
C VAL A 47 4.26 0.49 -5.61
N LEU A 48 3.67 1.54 -6.19
CA LEU A 48 3.77 1.85 -7.62
C LEU A 48 5.18 2.26 -8.07
N CYS A 49 6.07 2.64 -7.15
CA CYS A 49 7.48 2.88 -7.42
C CYS A 49 8.29 1.59 -7.63
N TYR A 50 7.74 0.43 -7.26
CA TYR A 50 8.43 -0.85 -7.32
C TYR A 50 8.00 -1.71 -8.52
N PRO A 51 8.91 -2.51 -9.09
CA PRO A 51 8.55 -3.48 -10.11
C PRO A 51 7.61 -4.55 -9.50
N MET A 52 6.51 -4.81 -10.19
CA MET A 52 5.47 -5.74 -9.75
C MET A 52 5.03 -6.65 -10.90
N SER A 53 4.33 -7.74 -10.57
CA SER A 53 3.60 -8.52 -11.55
C SER A 53 2.59 -7.64 -12.32
N GLN A 54 2.31 -7.98 -13.58
CA GLN A 54 1.36 -7.22 -14.40
C GLN A 54 -0.02 -7.12 -13.73
N ARG A 55 -0.48 -8.22 -13.13
CA ARG A 55 -1.77 -8.29 -12.42
C ARG A 55 -1.81 -7.36 -11.21
N THR A 56 -0.81 -7.45 -10.34
CA THR A 56 -0.73 -6.63 -9.12
C THR A 56 -0.58 -5.15 -9.48
N GLY A 57 0.30 -4.83 -10.43
CA GLY A 57 0.52 -3.45 -10.87
C GLY A 57 -0.70 -2.84 -11.54
N LYS A 58 -1.47 -3.61 -12.33
CA LYS A 58 -2.73 -3.14 -12.92
C LYS A 58 -3.72 -2.74 -11.83
N ARG A 59 -3.95 -3.62 -10.85
CA ARG A 59 -4.85 -3.37 -9.72
C ARG A 59 -4.42 -2.15 -8.90
N ALA A 60 -3.13 -2.04 -8.58
CA ALA A 60 -2.61 -0.89 -7.83
C ALA A 60 -2.84 0.44 -8.56
N ARG A 61 -2.61 0.47 -9.88
CA ARG A 61 -2.85 1.66 -10.71
C ARG A 61 -4.33 2.02 -10.79
N GLU A 62 -5.20 1.03 -10.95
CA GLU A 62 -6.66 1.26 -10.97
C GLU A 62 -7.12 1.88 -9.66
N LEU A 63 -6.78 1.29 -8.51
CA LEU A 63 -7.13 1.83 -7.19
C LEU A 63 -6.56 3.24 -6.97
N PHE A 64 -5.31 3.48 -7.34
CA PHE A 64 -4.70 4.80 -7.17
C PHE A 64 -5.34 5.85 -8.07
N SER A 65 -5.64 5.50 -9.32
CA SER A 65 -6.35 6.38 -10.27
C SER A 65 -7.76 6.71 -9.80
N ASP A 66 -8.46 5.77 -9.14
CA ASP A 66 -9.77 6.01 -8.55
C ASP A 66 -9.67 6.96 -7.35
N LEU A 67 -8.63 6.81 -6.52
CA LEU A 67 -8.35 7.73 -5.42
C LEU A 67 -8.03 9.14 -5.95
N GLU A 68 -7.21 9.26 -6.99
CA GLU A 68 -6.87 10.56 -7.60
C GLU A 68 -8.09 11.37 -8.05
N GLN A 69 -9.18 10.70 -8.41
CA GLN A 69 -10.43 11.34 -8.82
C GLN A 69 -11.37 11.67 -7.66
N THR A 70 -11.20 11.01 -6.50
CA THR A 70 -12.19 11.04 -5.41
C THR A 70 -11.69 11.78 -4.17
N VAL A 71 -10.39 11.77 -3.89
CA VAL A 71 -9.82 12.46 -2.73
C VAL A 71 -9.35 13.88 -3.06
N CYS A 72 -9.08 14.67 -2.02
CA CYS A 72 -8.45 15.96 -2.19
C CYS A 72 -7.09 15.81 -2.90
N PRO A 73 -6.77 16.60 -3.96
CA PRO A 73 -5.51 16.49 -4.68
C PRO A 73 -4.26 16.62 -3.79
N ARG A 74 -4.38 17.34 -2.66
CA ARG A 74 -3.32 17.45 -1.66
C ARG A 74 -2.92 16.10 -1.07
N VAL A 75 -3.88 15.22 -0.80
CA VAL A 75 -3.62 13.88 -0.25
C VAL A 75 -2.74 13.06 -1.20
N ILE A 76 -3.01 13.15 -2.51
CA ILE A 76 -2.20 12.46 -3.53
C ILE A 76 -0.80 13.06 -3.62
N ALA A 77 -0.69 14.39 -3.60
CA ALA A 77 0.61 15.06 -3.64
C ALA A 77 1.48 14.72 -2.43
N ASP A 78 0.89 14.69 -1.24
CA ASP A 78 1.55 14.31 0.01
C ASP A 78 1.98 12.84 -0.04
N ALA A 79 1.10 11.94 -0.52
CA ALA A 79 1.42 10.52 -0.68
C ALA A 79 2.57 10.26 -1.66
N ARG A 80 2.61 10.97 -2.80
CA ARG A 80 3.72 10.89 -3.75
C ARG A 80 5.02 11.41 -3.15
N SER A 81 4.98 12.55 -2.48
CA SER A 81 6.16 13.11 -1.80
C SER A 81 6.70 12.16 -0.73
N ARG A 82 5.80 11.51 0.00
CA ARG A 82 6.15 10.52 1.02
C ARG A 82 6.75 9.25 0.42
N ALA A 83 6.25 8.81 -0.73
CA ALA A 83 6.78 7.64 -1.45
C ALA A 83 8.24 7.81 -1.89
N GLU A 84 8.69 9.05 -2.09
CA GLU A 84 10.10 9.35 -2.42
C GLU A 84 11.04 9.22 -1.21
N LEU A 85 10.50 9.24 0.00
CA LEU A 85 11.28 9.27 1.25
C LEU A 85 11.30 7.93 1.99
N LEU A 86 10.36 7.04 1.71
CA LEU A 86 10.19 5.77 2.43
C LEU A 86 10.65 4.58 1.60
N THR A 87 11.23 3.60 2.29
CA THR A 87 11.48 2.28 1.70
C THR A 87 10.27 1.37 1.85
N LEU A 88 10.27 0.26 1.11
CA LEU A 88 9.26 -0.78 1.26
C LEU A 88 9.22 -1.37 2.68
N ASP A 89 10.38 -1.50 3.33
CA ASP A 89 10.50 -2.03 4.68
C ASP A 89 9.93 -1.07 5.73
N ASP A 90 10.16 0.24 5.54
CA ASP A 90 9.58 1.28 6.40
C ASP A 90 8.04 1.24 6.33
N LEU A 91 7.49 1.23 5.11
CA LEU A 91 6.05 1.16 4.91
C LEU A 91 5.46 -0.12 5.49
N ALA A 92 6.10 -1.26 5.24
CA ALA A 92 5.60 -2.53 5.78
C ALA A 92 5.60 -2.53 7.31
N SER A 93 6.62 -1.96 7.94
CA SER A 93 6.72 -1.85 9.40
C SER A 93 5.61 -0.98 9.98
N GLU A 94 5.33 0.17 9.37
CA GLU A 94 4.23 1.05 9.77
C GLU A 94 2.87 0.35 9.64
N VAL A 95 2.58 -0.26 8.50
CA VAL A 95 1.32 -0.97 8.25
C VAL A 95 1.13 -2.13 9.23
N LEU A 96 2.19 -2.88 9.53
CA LEU A 96 2.13 -3.95 10.52
C LEU A 96 1.87 -3.44 11.94
N ALA A 97 2.39 -2.26 12.30
CA ALA A 97 2.13 -1.63 13.60
C ALA A 97 0.70 -1.10 13.71
N GLU A 98 0.18 -0.45 12.67
CA GLU A 98 -1.18 0.08 12.64
C GLU A 98 -2.23 -1.02 12.73
N THR A 99 -2.02 -2.11 11.99
CA THR A 99 -2.91 -3.29 12.00
C THR A 99 -2.78 -4.18 13.25
N ALA A 100 -1.91 -3.81 14.19
CA ALA A 100 -1.82 -4.47 15.50
C ALA A 100 -2.62 -3.73 16.60
N ASN A 101 -2.98 -2.47 16.36
CA ASN A 101 -3.74 -1.63 17.30
C ASN A 101 -5.25 -1.59 17.01
N GLU A 102 -5.71 -2.30 15.97
CA GLU A 102 -7.13 -2.61 15.69
C GLU A 102 -7.55 -3.95 16.30
#